data_AF-E9GZC8-F1
#
_entry.id   AF-E9GZC8-F1
#
_cell.length_a   1.000
_cell.length_b   1.000
_cell.length_c   1.000
_cell.angle_alpha   90.00
_cell.angle_beta   90.00
_cell.angle_gamma   90.00
#
_symmetry.space_group_name_H-M   'P 1'
#
loop_
_entity.id
_entity.type
_entity.pdbx_description
1 polymer ?
#
loop_
_entity_poly.entity_id
_entity_poly.type
_entity_poly.pdbx_seq_one_letter_code
_entity_poly.pdbx_strand_id
1 'polypeptide(L)'
;LNIFLQVEGNKDTSNLQLTLFQYEPCPFCKKVRAYLDFAGLSYDVVEVNPVTKKQLNWSAYKKVPIVVVKVEEGYQQLNDSSMIISSLASHLVDPDQDLTTVVKYYPQVDFQDTNGKKGSEIMNRYFLMFGDNESTGRSKESIMEERKWRKWSDDVLMHTISPNIYRTWEESLEAFNMFSKNGDWERIFSSWERQMVIYVGAAVMYLIGKRLKKRHNILDDARQSLYNEVNYFLKTVDEKGTPFLGGDVPNLADLAVYGCFSSIDGTRTFDELMDHTKLSPW
;
A
#
# COMPACT_ATOMS: atom_id res chain seq x y z
N LEU A 1 -0.66 -15.89 -17.95
CA LEU A 1 -0.73 -14.52 -17.38
C LEU A 1 0.20 -13.67 -18.23
N ASN A 2 -0.26 -12.55 -18.79
CA ASN A 2 0.69 -11.64 -19.46
C ASN A 2 1.45 -10.92 -18.35
N ILE A 3 2.66 -11.39 -18.06
CA ILE A 3 3.56 -10.77 -17.10
C ILE A 3 3.94 -9.40 -17.67
N PHE A 4 3.68 -8.36 -16.88
CA PHE A 4 3.89 -6.98 -17.27
C PHE A 4 5.35 -6.55 -17.02
N LEU A 5 5.91 -7.01 -15.90
CA LEU A 5 7.29 -6.72 -15.49
C LEU A 5 7.78 -7.85 -14.58
N GLN A 6 9.07 -8.19 -14.68
CA GLN A 6 9.76 -9.03 -13.71
C GLN A 6 10.69 -8.15 -12.88
N VAL A 7 10.62 -8.26 -11.57
CA VAL A 7 11.51 -7.57 -10.64
C VAL A 7 12.43 -8.61 -10.01
N GLU A 8 13.73 -8.48 -10.27
CA GLU A 8 14.76 -9.37 -9.70
C GLU A 8 15.25 -8.80 -8.37
N GLY A 9 15.05 -9.57 -7.29
CA GLY A 9 15.55 -9.25 -5.97
C GLY A 9 17.07 -9.44 -5.91
N ASN A 10 17.79 -8.45 -5.39
CA ASN A 10 19.26 -8.46 -5.32
C ASN A 10 19.84 -9.53 -4.38
N LYS A 11 19.01 -10.17 -3.53
CA LYS A 11 19.42 -11.14 -2.50
C LYS A 11 18.37 -12.24 -2.28
N ASP A 12 17.57 -12.56 -3.28
CA ASP A 12 16.45 -13.48 -3.08
C ASP A 12 16.92 -14.93 -2.88
N THR A 13 16.85 -15.40 -1.64
CA THR A 13 17.08 -16.81 -1.27
C THR A 13 15.81 -17.47 -0.72
N SER A 14 14.65 -16.85 -0.90
CA SER A 14 13.39 -17.29 -0.29
C SER A 14 12.76 -18.50 -0.96
N ASN A 15 13.17 -18.82 -2.20
CA ASN A 15 12.52 -19.79 -3.09
C ASN A 15 11.04 -19.51 -3.38
N LEU A 16 10.53 -18.32 -3.02
CA LEU A 16 9.16 -17.91 -3.28
C LEU A 16 9.00 -17.51 -4.75
N GLN A 17 7.93 -17.98 -5.38
CA GLN A 17 7.51 -17.48 -6.69
C GLN A 17 6.28 -16.61 -6.49
N LEU A 18 6.49 -15.29 -6.54
CA LEU A 18 5.48 -14.28 -6.24
C LEU A 18 4.97 -13.62 -7.52
N THR A 19 3.64 -13.49 -7.64
CA THR A 19 3.01 -12.67 -8.69
C THR A 19 2.11 -11.62 -8.05
N LEU A 20 2.47 -10.35 -8.21
CA LEU A 20 1.75 -9.18 -7.70
C LEU A 20 0.83 -8.59 -8.77
N PHE A 21 -0.48 -8.68 -8.54
CA PHE A 21 -1.50 -7.96 -9.29
C PHE A 21 -1.71 -6.58 -8.67
N GLN A 22 -1.44 -5.52 -9.43
CA GLN A 22 -1.45 -4.16 -8.90
C GLN A 22 -2.13 -3.15 -9.82
N TYR A 23 -2.33 -1.95 -9.26
CA TYR A 23 -2.21 -0.72 -10.04
C TYR A 23 -0.92 -0.05 -9.58
N GLU A 24 -0.03 0.31 -10.50
CA GLU A 24 1.26 0.93 -10.14
C GLU A 24 1.08 2.13 -9.20
N PRO A 25 0.22 3.13 -9.50
CA PRO A 25 0.13 4.33 -8.67
C PRO A 25 -0.72 4.11 -7.41
N CYS A 26 -1.23 2.90 -7.17
CA CYS A 26 -2.05 2.64 -6.00
C CYS A 26 -1.16 2.57 -4.75
N PRO A 27 -1.45 3.36 -3.71
CA PRO A 27 -0.67 3.38 -2.47
C PRO A 27 -0.61 2.02 -1.78
N PHE A 28 -1.70 1.28 -1.78
CA PHE A 28 -1.71 -0.07 -1.20
C PHE A 28 -0.79 -1.03 -1.97
N CYS A 29 -0.66 -0.86 -3.29
CA CYS A 29 0.27 -1.65 -4.10
C CYS A 29 1.72 -1.20 -3.86
N LYS A 30 1.97 0.11 -3.81
CA LYS A 30 3.28 0.69 -3.48
C LYS A 30 3.78 0.25 -2.10
N LYS A 31 2.90 0.10 -1.11
CA LYS A 31 3.24 -0.52 0.19
C LYS A 31 3.78 -1.94 0.05
N VAL A 32 3.12 -2.78 -0.75
CA VAL A 32 3.58 -4.16 -0.98
C VAL A 32 4.90 -4.15 -1.74
N ARG A 33 5.04 -3.31 -2.77
CA ARG A 33 6.30 -3.17 -3.52
C ARG A 33 7.45 -2.73 -2.62
N ALA A 34 7.26 -1.67 -1.83
CA ALA A 34 8.27 -1.18 -0.89
C ALA A 34 8.75 -2.29 0.05
N TYR A 35 7.85 -3.14 0.53
CA TYR A 35 8.21 -4.30 1.31
C TYR A 35 8.99 -5.36 0.52
N LEU A 36 8.49 -5.78 -0.66
CA LEU A 36 9.14 -6.80 -1.48
C LEU A 36 10.56 -6.36 -1.92
N ASP A 37 10.67 -5.11 -2.36
CA ASP A 37 11.92 -4.49 -2.80
C ASP A 37 12.92 -4.41 -1.64
N PHE A 38 12.46 -3.98 -0.46
CA PHE A 38 13.30 -3.89 0.75
C PHE A 38 13.73 -5.28 1.27
N ALA A 39 12.83 -6.25 1.24
CA ALA A 39 13.12 -7.64 1.60
C ALA A 39 14.02 -8.36 0.58
N GLY A 40 14.28 -7.74 -0.58
CA GLY A 40 15.10 -8.30 -1.64
C GLY A 40 14.45 -9.48 -2.35
N LEU A 41 13.12 -9.55 -2.37
CA LEU A 41 12.34 -10.62 -2.99
C LEU A 41 12.14 -10.36 -4.48
N SER A 42 12.22 -11.43 -5.28
CA SER A 42 11.87 -11.40 -6.70
C SER A 42 10.37 -11.60 -6.88
N TYR A 43 9.77 -10.88 -7.81
CA TYR A 43 8.35 -11.01 -8.09
C TYR A 43 7.99 -10.60 -9.52
N ASP A 44 7.00 -11.29 -10.08
CA ASP A 44 6.34 -10.88 -11.31
C ASP A 44 5.26 -9.86 -10.98
N VAL A 45 5.06 -8.89 -11.87
CA VAL A 45 3.99 -7.90 -11.79
C VAL A 45 3.00 -8.13 -12.91
N VAL A 46 1.72 -8.07 -12.57
CA VAL A 46 0.61 -8.02 -13.52
C VAL A 46 -0.15 -6.71 -13.29
N GLU A 47 -0.03 -5.79 -14.23
CA GLU A 47 -0.79 -4.54 -14.19
C GLU A 47 -2.27 -4.82 -14.52
N VAL A 48 -3.15 -4.47 -13.59
CA VAL A 48 -4.59 -4.71 -13.72
C VAL A 48 -5.21 -3.53 -14.46
N ASN A 49 -6.07 -3.81 -15.44
CA ASN A 49 -6.84 -2.73 -16.08
C ASN A 49 -7.82 -2.14 -15.05
N PRO A 50 -7.74 -0.83 -14.71
CA PRO A 50 -8.53 -0.24 -13.62
C PRO A 50 -10.03 -0.16 -13.91
N VAL A 51 -10.42 -0.25 -15.19
CA VAL A 51 -11.81 -0.19 -15.63
C VAL A 51 -12.40 -1.59 -15.75
N THR A 52 -11.75 -2.48 -16.50
CA THR A 52 -12.31 -3.80 -16.82
C THR A 52 -11.95 -4.89 -15.82
N LYS A 53 -10.84 -4.73 -15.09
CA LYS A 53 -10.31 -5.68 -14.10
C LYS A 53 -10.22 -7.14 -14.58
N LYS A 54 -10.10 -7.36 -15.90
CA LYS A 54 -10.12 -8.71 -16.51
C LYS A 54 -9.05 -9.64 -15.93
N GLN A 55 -7.91 -9.08 -15.55
CA GLN A 55 -6.80 -9.79 -14.90
C GLN A 55 -7.18 -10.40 -13.55
N LEU A 56 -8.28 -9.97 -12.93
CA LEU A 56 -8.79 -10.48 -11.66
C LEU A 56 -10.01 -11.39 -11.80
N ASN A 57 -10.41 -11.78 -13.03
CA ASN A 57 -11.64 -12.55 -13.26
C ASN A 57 -11.67 -13.90 -12.52
N TRP A 58 -10.50 -14.51 -12.32
CA TRP A 58 -10.30 -15.76 -11.60
C TRP A 58 -10.51 -15.66 -10.08
N SER A 59 -10.40 -14.47 -9.48
CA SER A 59 -10.51 -14.29 -8.03
C SER A 59 -11.88 -13.76 -7.63
N ALA A 60 -12.43 -14.23 -6.50
CA ALA A 60 -13.61 -13.59 -5.89
C ALA A 60 -13.28 -12.20 -5.33
N TYR A 61 -12.02 -11.94 -4.99
CA TYR A 61 -11.54 -10.65 -4.50
C TYR A 61 -11.21 -9.73 -5.69
N LYS A 62 -11.98 -8.66 -5.88
CA LYS A 62 -11.90 -7.75 -7.05
C LYS A 62 -11.18 -6.42 -6.76
N LYS A 63 -10.29 -6.41 -5.77
CA LYS A 63 -9.44 -5.27 -5.39
C LYS A 63 -7.97 -5.65 -5.56
N VAL A 64 -7.10 -4.65 -5.61
CA VAL A 64 -5.64 -4.79 -5.61
C VAL A 64 -5.05 -4.10 -4.37
N PRO A 65 -3.86 -4.50 -3.90
CA PRO A 65 -3.02 -5.58 -4.43
C PRO A 65 -3.57 -6.98 -4.13
N ILE A 66 -3.22 -7.92 -4.99
CA ILE A 66 -3.30 -9.37 -4.73
C ILE A 66 -1.90 -9.93 -4.99
N VAL A 67 -1.37 -10.72 -4.07
CA VAL A 67 -0.17 -11.52 -4.33
C VAL A 67 -0.57 -12.97 -4.42
N VAL A 68 -0.13 -13.65 -5.48
CA VAL A 68 -0.26 -15.10 -5.61
C VAL A 68 1.12 -15.70 -5.41
N VAL A 69 1.20 -16.70 -4.53
CA VAL A 69 2.44 -17.42 -4.23
C VAL A 69 2.30 -18.86 -4.71
N LYS A 70 3.27 -19.35 -5.47
CA LYS A 70 3.32 -20.78 -5.81
C LYS A 70 3.65 -21.59 -4.55
N VAL A 71 2.85 -22.59 -4.27
CA VAL A 71 3.05 -23.57 -3.18
C VAL A 71 3.06 -24.98 -3.76
N GLU A 72 3.38 -26.00 -2.96
CA GLU A 72 3.48 -27.39 -3.44
C GLU A 72 2.22 -27.83 -4.19
N GLU A 73 1.04 -27.55 -3.63
CA GLU A 73 -0.26 -27.89 -4.20
C GLU A 73 -0.95 -26.68 -4.85
N GLY A 74 -0.25 -26.04 -5.79
CA GLY A 74 -0.82 -24.99 -6.65
C GLY A 74 -0.46 -23.58 -6.20
N TYR A 75 -1.45 -22.82 -5.74
CA TYR A 75 -1.29 -21.38 -5.50
C TYR A 75 -2.01 -20.89 -4.26
N GLN A 76 -1.30 -20.13 -3.43
CA GLN A 76 -1.85 -19.42 -2.29
C GLN A 76 -2.11 -17.95 -2.67
N GLN A 77 -3.36 -17.52 -2.62
CA GLN A 77 -3.74 -16.13 -2.83
C GLN A 77 -3.65 -15.35 -1.50
N LEU A 78 -3.01 -14.19 -1.52
CA LEU A 78 -2.92 -13.22 -0.44
C LEU A 78 -3.64 -11.94 -0.85
N ASN A 79 -4.52 -11.45 0.02
CA ASN A 79 -5.33 -10.25 -0.21
C ASN A 79 -5.02 -9.21 0.84
N ASP A 80 -5.33 -7.94 0.55
CA ASP A 80 -5.04 -6.79 1.42
C ASP A 80 -3.54 -6.52 1.59
N SER A 81 -3.13 -5.27 1.36
CA SER A 81 -1.71 -4.90 1.37
C SER A 81 -1.03 -5.18 2.71
N SER A 82 -1.69 -4.90 3.83
CA SER A 82 -1.12 -5.10 5.17
C SER A 82 -1.07 -6.58 5.54
N MET A 83 -2.08 -7.37 5.17
CA MET A 83 -2.03 -8.84 5.35
C MET A 83 -0.96 -9.48 4.47
N ILE A 84 -0.84 -9.11 3.19
CA ILE A 84 0.22 -9.59 2.29
C ILE A 84 1.60 -9.39 2.93
N ILE A 85 1.88 -8.16 3.39
CA ILE A 85 3.15 -7.82 4.04
C ILE A 85 3.33 -8.65 5.31
N SER A 86 2.30 -8.77 6.16
CA SER A 86 2.39 -9.52 7.41
C SER A 86 2.61 -11.02 7.19
N SER A 87 1.93 -11.64 6.23
CA SER A 87 2.07 -13.07 5.94
C SER A 87 3.46 -13.38 5.39
N LEU A 88 3.95 -12.58 4.43
CA LEU A 88 5.29 -12.77 3.87
C LEU A 88 6.38 -12.49 4.92
N ALA A 89 6.24 -11.44 5.72
CA ALA A 89 7.22 -11.12 6.76
C ALA A 89 7.26 -12.18 7.87
N SER A 90 6.11 -12.77 8.21
CA SER A 90 6.05 -13.88 9.18
C SER A 90 6.76 -15.12 8.62
N HIS A 91 6.50 -15.46 7.35
CA HIS A 91 7.14 -16.60 6.70
C HIS A 91 8.65 -16.41 6.50
N LEU A 92 9.14 -15.19 6.21
CA LEU A 92 10.59 -14.96 6.10
C LEU A 92 11.33 -15.05 7.44
N VAL A 93 10.63 -14.88 8.56
CA VAL A 93 11.21 -15.01 9.91
C VAL A 93 11.32 -16.48 10.31
N ASP A 94 10.34 -17.30 9.90
CA ASP A 94 10.33 -18.74 10.10
C ASP A 94 10.01 -19.46 8.77
N PRO A 95 11.03 -19.66 7.89
CA PRO A 95 10.82 -20.26 6.57
C PRO A 95 10.35 -21.72 6.63
N ASP A 96 10.56 -22.40 7.75
CA ASP A 96 10.10 -23.78 7.96
C ASP A 96 8.57 -23.84 8.14
N GLN A 97 7.95 -22.72 8.54
CA GLN A 97 6.50 -22.62 8.62
C GLN A 97 5.89 -22.45 7.22
N ASP A 98 5.09 -23.43 6.81
CA ASP A 98 4.34 -23.38 5.56
C ASP A 98 3.45 -22.11 5.46
N LEU A 99 3.59 -21.39 4.35
CA LEU A 99 2.87 -20.14 4.10
C LEU A 99 1.35 -20.34 4.11
N THR A 100 0.84 -21.50 3.66
CA THR A 100 -0.62 -21.76 3.70
C THR A 100 -1.14 -21.85 5.14
N THR A 101 -0.28 -22.23 6.08
CA THR A 101 -0.59 -22.23 7.51
C THR A 101 -0.51 -20.81 8.08
N VAL A 102 0.49 -20.02 7.72
CA VAL A 102 0.61 -18.60 8.12
C VAL A 102 -0.66 -17.81 7.74
N VAL A 103 -1.18 -18.01 6.53
CA VAL A 103 -2.37 -17.32 6.03
C VAL A 103 -3.62 -17.56 6.88
N LYS A 104 -3.74 -18.73 7.52
CA LYS A 104 -4.91 -19.07 8.37
C LYS A 104 -5.03 -18.18 9.60
N TYR A 105 -3.94 -17.53 10.03
CA TYR A 105 -3.97 -16.57 11.14
C TYR A 105 -4.55 -15.20 10.78
N TYR A 106 -4.89 -14.98 9.50
CA TYR A 106 -5.48 -13.74 8.99
C TYR A 106 -6.88 -13.99 8.42
N PRO A 107 -7.86 -14.44 9.23
CA PRO A 107 -9.19 -14.76 8.71
C PRO A 107 -9.92 -13.49 8.27
N GLN A 108 -10.65 -13.60 7.16
CA GLN A 108 -11.60 -12.59 6.73
C GLN A 108 -12.88 -12.72 7.59
N VAL A 109 -13.28 -11.63 8.24
CA VAL A 109 -14.47 -11.57 9.08
C VAL A 109 -15.45 -10.58 8.48
N ASP A 110 -16.64 -11.07 8.16
CA ASP A 110 -17.75 -10.25 7.70
C ASP A 110 -18.49 -9.66 8.91
N PHE A 111 -18.83 -8.38 8.82
CA PHE A 111 -19.58 -7.67 9.85
C PHE A 111 -20.71 -6.87 9.24
N GLN A 112 -21.67 -6.49 10.08
CA GLN A 112 -22.73 -5.56 9.74
C GLN A 112 -22.70 -4.43 10.76
N ASP A 113 -22.56 -3.19 10.29
CA ASP A 113 -22.58 -2.03 11.17
C ASP A 113 -23.99 -1.74 11.71
N THR A 114 -24.10 -0.82 12.67
CA THR A 114 -25.37 -0.42 13.29
C THR A 114 -26.36 0.21 12.30
N ASN A 115 -25.89 0.64 11.13
CA ASN A 115 -26.71 1.19 10.05
C ASN A 115 -27.09 0.12 9.01
N GLY A 116 -26.81 -1.16 9.28
CA GLY A 116 -27.10 -2.28 8.40
C GLY A 116 -26.11 -2.46 7.24
N LYS A 117 -25.05 -1.65 7.15
CA LYS A 117 -24.04 -1.75 6.10
C LYS A 117 -23.14 -2.94 6.38
N LYS A 118 -23.09 -3.86 5.41
CA LYS A 118 -22.17 -5.01 5.45
C LYS A 118 -20.76 -4.57 5.10
N GLY A 119 -19.79 -5.11 5.84
CA GLY A 119 -18.37 -4.91 5.64
C GLY A 119 -17.62 -6.22 5.83
N SER A 120 -16.35 -6.22 5.46
CA SER A 120 -15.46 -7.35 5.66
C SER A 120 -14.08 -6.81 6.00
N GLU A 121 -13.45 -7.38 7.02
CA GLU A 121 -12.13 -6.99 7.49
C GLU A 121 -11.25 -8.23 7.67
N ILE A 122 -9.96 -8.09 7.39
CA ILE A 122 -8.99 -9.16 7.67
C ILE A 122 -8.47 -8.97 9.08
N MET A 123 -8.79 -9.90 9.97
CA MET A 123 -8.27 -9.91 11.32
C MET A 123 -6.76 -10.07 11.32
N ASN A 124 -6.12 -9.51 12.35
CA ASN A 124 -4.69 -9.63 12.59
C ASN A 124 -3.80 -9.08 11.46
N ARG A 125 -4.32 -8.34 10.47
CA ARG A 125 -3.55 -7.88 9.29
C ARG A 125 -2.28 -7.07 9.58
N TYR A 126 -2.12 -6.54 10.79
CA TYR A 126 -0.90 -5.86 11.25
C TYR A 126 0.02 -6.71 12.14
N PHE A 127 -0.39 -7.93 12.50
CA PHE A 127 0.34 -8.82 13.40
C PHE A 127 1.26 -9.74 12.60
N LEU A 128 2.50 -9.89 13.06
CA LEU A 128 3.41 -10.93 12.61
C LEU A 128 3.23 -12.17 13.47
N MET A 129 3.22 -13.33 12.83
CA MET A 129 3.00 -14.64 13.44
C MET A 129 4.36 -15.32 13.59
N PHE A 130 4.96 -15.21 14.78
CA PHE A 130 6.31 -15.75 15.05
C PHE A 130 6.29 -17.16 15.68
N GLY A 131 5.12 -17.77 15.87
CA GLY A 131 5.00 -19.05 16.56
C GLY A 131 5.61 -19.01 17.97
N ASP A 132 6.40 -20.04 18.30
CA ASP A 132 7.15 -20.17 19.56
C ASP A 132 8.54 -19.49 19.51
N ASN A 133 8.96 -18.97 18.36
CA ASN A 133 10.20 -18.21 18.26
C ASN A 133 9.99 -16.85 18.94
N GLU A 134 10.50 -16.72 20.17
CA GLU A 134 10.48 -15.48 20.93
C GLU A 134 11.08 -14.34 20.07
N SER A 135 10.19 -13.44 19.66
CA SER A 135 10.42 -12.21 18.88
C SER A 135 11.87 -11.82 18.65
N THR A 136 12.55 -12.39 17.63
CA THR A 136 13.70 -11.86 16.84
C THR A 136 14.69 -10.85 17.49
N GLY A 137 14.87 -10.85 18.82
CA GLY A 137 15.53 -9.77 19.56
C GLY A 137 14.75 -8.43 19.63
N ARG A 138 13.47 -8.37 19.22
CA ARG A 138 12.65 -7.15 19.24
C ARG A 138 11.84 -7.02 20.53
N SER A 139 11.81 -5.81 21.11
CA SER A 139 10.98 -5.54 22.29
C SER A 139 9.48 -5.53 21.95
N LYS A 140 8.64 -5.83 22.96
CA LYS A 140 7.17 -5.77 22.82
C LYS A 140 6.71 -4.37 22.43
N GLU A 141 7.36 -3.34 22.97
CA GLU A 141 7.09 -1.94 22.70
C GLU A 141 7.35 -1.62 21.21
N SER A 142 8.47 -2.06 20.65
CA SER A 142 8.80 -1.89 19.23
C SER A 142 7.77 -2.55 18.31
N ILE A 143 7.31 -3.76 18.66
CA ILE A 143 6.29 -4.49 17.88
C ILE A 143 4.95 -3.76 17.94
N MET A 144 4.55 -3.27 19.11
CA MET A 144 3.30 -2.50 19.27
C MET A 144 3.36 -1.15 18.54
N GLU A 145 4.51 -0.48 18.56
CA GLU A 145 4.73 0.77 17.84
C GLU A 145 4.63 0.57 16.32
N GLU A 146 5.31 -0.44 15.77
CA GLU A 146 5.21 -0.78 14.35
C GLU A 146 3.75 -1.03 13.94
N ARG A 147 3.01 -1.82 14.74
CA ARG A 147 1.57 -2.10 14.49
C ARG A 147 0.74 -0.82 14.47
N LYS A 148 0.96 0.06 15.45
CA LYS A 148 0.26 1.36 15.55
C LYS A 148 0.48 2.19 14.30
N TRP A 149 1.72 2.31 13.83
CA TRP A 149 2.06 3.15 12.69
C TRP A 149 1.68 2.54 11.34
N ARG A 150 1.73 1.21 11.21
CA ARG A 150 1.14 0.52 10.05
C ARG A 150 -0.36 0.79 9.94
N LYS A 151 -1.09 0.73 11.06
CA LYS A 151 -2.52 1.09 11.10
C LYS A 151 -2.75 2.56 10.78
N TRP A 152 -1.96 3.47 11.36
CA TRP A 152 -2.04 4.90 11.06
C TRP A 152 -1.81 5.21 9.57
N SER A 153 -0.90 4.49 8.91
CA SER A 153 -0.66 4.66 7.47
C SER A 153 -1.93 4.43 6.64
N ASP A 154 -2.72 3.42 6.99
CA ASP A 154 -3.96 3.04 6.29
C ASP A 154 -5.16 3.92 6.70
N ASP A 155 -5.30 4.20 8.00
CA ASP A 155 -6.50 4.82 8.57
C ASP A 155 -6.42 6.36 8.62
N VAL A 156 -5.22 6.94 8.56
CA VAL A 156 -5.02 8.39 8.67
C VAL A 156 -4.29 8.92 7.45
N LEU A 157 -3.03 8.51 7.24
CA LEU A 157 -2.18 9.09 6.19
C LEU A 157 -2.85 8.97 4.81
N MET A 158 -3.37 7.78 4.49
CA MET A 158 -4.06 7.55 3.23
C MET A 158 -5.30 8.42 3.02
N HIS A 159 -6.06 8.66 4.08
CA HIS A 159 -7.25 9.51 4.05
C HIS A 159 -6.91 11.00 3.99
N THR A 160 -5.69 11.38 4.35
CA THR A 160 -5.17 12.75 4.22
C THR A 160 -4.53 13.00 2.85
N ILE A 161 -3.80 12.03 2.29
CA ILE A 161 -3.18 12.15 0.96
C ILE A 161 -4.23 12.24 -0.15
N SER A 162 -5.22 11.34 -0.14
CA SER A 162 -6.16 11.22 -1.26
C SER A 162 -6.89 12.55 -1.59
N PRO A 163 -7.39 13.32 -0.62
CA PRO A 163 -8.04 14.60 -0.91
C PRO A 163 -7.08 15.69 -1.38
N ASN A 164 -5.78 15.58 -1.09
CA ASN A 164 -4.77 16.57 -1.51
C ASN A 164 -4.42 16.44 -2.99
N ILE A 165 -4.28 15.22 -3.51
CA ILE A 165 -4.02 15.00 -4.94
C ILE A 165 -5.23 15.28 -5.85
N TYR A 166 -6.42 15.49 -5.27
CA TYR A 166 -7.65 15.84 -6.00
C TYR A 166 -8.28 17.14 -5.51
N ARG A 167 -7.50 18.03 -4.87
CA ARG A 167 -8.02 19.24 -4.23
C ARG A 167 -8.53 20.25 -5.26
N THR A 168 -7.80 20.45 -6.34
CA THR A 168 -8.18 21.25 -7.51
C THR A 168 -8.40 20.37 -8.75
N TRP A 169 -8.99 20.96 -9.79
CA TRP A 169 -9.18 20.26 -11.07
C TRP A 169 -7.83 19.93 -11.72
N GLU A 170 -6.90 20.87 -11.65
CA GLU A 170 -5.54 20.76 -12.19
C GLU A 170 -4.76 19.65 -11.50
N GLU A 171 -4.79 19.59 -10.16
CA GLU A 171 -4.16 18.51 -9.39
C GLU A 171 -4.81 17.15 -9.70
N SER A 172 -6.13 17.11 -9.88
CA SER A 172 -6.82 15.86 -10.23
C SER A 172 -6.43 15.36 -11.62
N LEU A 173 -6.35 16.26 -12.61
CA LEU A 173 -5.84 15.91 -13.93
C LEU A 173 -4.38 15.49 -13.91
N GLU A 174 -3.54 16.17 -13.14
CA GLU A 174 -2.13 15.82 -12.95
C GLU A 174 -2.00 14.39 -12.39
N ALA A 175 -2.75 14.07 -11.33
CA ALA A 175 -2.77 12.72 -10.76
C ALA A 175 -3.19 11.65 -11.79
N PHE A 176 -4.23 11.89 -12.59
CA PHE A 176 -4.65 10.93 -13.62
C PHE A 176 -3.66 10.80 -14.79
N ASN A 177 -2.96 11.88 -15.15
CA ASN A 177 -1.87 11.80 -16.14
C ASN A 177 -0.70 10.99 -15.59
N MET A 178 -0.33 11.20 -14.33
CA MET A 178 0.66 10.38 -13.62
C MET A 178 0.24 8.90 -13.58
N PHE A 179 -1.03 8.61 -13.26
CA PHE A 179 -1.55 7.24 -13.25
C PHE A 179 -1.47 6.59 -14.63
N SER A 180 -1.82 7.34 -15.68
CA SER A 180 -1.71 6.87 -17.06
C SER A 180 -0.27 6.57 -17.46
N LYS A 181 0.67 7.41 -17.06
CA LYS A 181 2.08 7.25 -17.36
C LYS A 181 2.66 6.05 -16.61
N ASN A 182 2.47 5.99 -15.29
CA ASN A 182 3.12 4.98 -14.46
C ASN A 182 2.48 3.59 -14.60
N GLY A 183 1.16 3.53 -14.77
CA GLY A 183 0.43 2.28 -15.03
C GLY A 183 0.49 1.82 -16.49
N ASP A 184 1.30 2.47 -17.34
CA ASP A 184 1.46 2.16 -18.76
C ASP A 184 0.12 1.99 -19.49
N TRP A 185 -0.81 2.91 -19.22
CA TRP A 185 -2.18 2.86 -19.75
C TRP A 185 -2.21 2.96 -21.27
N GLU A 186 -1.12 3.41 -21.90
CA GLU A 186 -0.97 3.42 -23.35
C GLU A 186 -1.01 2.01 -23.95
N ARG A 187 -0.58 0.98 -23.20
CA ARG A 187 -0.66 -0.43 -23.63
C ARG A 187 -1.96 -1.11 -23.21
N ILE A 188 -2.71 -0.50 -22.29
CA ILE A 188 -3.93 -1.08 -21.71
C ILE A 188 -5.20 -0.56 -22.41
N PHE A 189 -5.20 0.71 -22.83
CA PHE A 189 -6.34 1.40 -23.43
C PHE A 189 -5.98 1.91 -24.83
N SER A 190 -6.98 1.98 -25.72
CA SER A 190 -6.82 2.77 -26.95
C SER A 190 -6.64 4.26 -26.59
N SER A 191 -6.02 5.04 -27.47
CA SER A 191 -5.72 6.46 -27.19
C SER A 191 -6.96 7.27 -26.77
N TRP A 192 -8.11 6.99 -27.38
CA TRP A 192 -9.37 7.66 -27.06
C TRP A 192 -9.95 7.21 -25.71
N GLU A 193 -10.00 5.91 -25.45
CA GLU A 193 -10.44 5.37 -24.16
C GLU A 193 -9.55 5.87 -23.03
N ARG A 194 -8.24 5.94 -23.24
CA ARG A 194 -7.27 6.48 -22.29
C ARG A 194 -7.61 7.92 -21.92
N GLN A 195 -7.85 8.77 -22.91
CA GLN A 195 -8.23 10.16 -22.64
C GLN A 195 -9.56 10.25 -21.89
N MET A 196 -10.57 9.44 -22.27
CA MET A 196 -11.81 9.38 -21.49
C MET A 196 -11.56 9.02 -20.04
N VAL A 197 -10.76 7.97 -19.76
CA VAL A 197 -10.46 7.52 -18.41
C VAL A 197 -9.75 8.62 -17.61
N ILE A 198 -8.80 9.34 -18.22
CA ILE A 198 -8.10 10.46 -17.59
C ILE A 198 -9.08 11.58 -17.20
N TYR A 199 -9.81 12.14 -18.17
CA TYR A 199 -10.65 13.32 -17.91
C TYR A 199 -11.88 13.00 -17.05
N VAL A 200 -12.58 11.90 -17.35
CA VAL A 200 -13.78 11.50 -16.58
C VAL A 200 -13.37 11.03 -15.18
N GLY A 201 -12.29 10.25 -15.09
CA GLY A 201 -11.74 9.81 -13.81
C GLY A 201 -11.33 10.99 -12.93
N ALA A 202 -10.59 11.96 -13.47
CA ALA A 202 -10.21 13.17 -12.75
C ALA A 202 -11.43 13.97 -12.28
N ALA A 203 -12.49 14.06 -13.07
CA ALA A 203 -13.69 14.81 -12.70
C ALA A 203 -14.41 14.13 -11.53
N VAL A 204 -14.55 12.80 -11.59
CA VAL A 204 -15.13 11.99 -10.50
C VAL A 204 -14.29 12.12 -9.24
N MET A 205 -12.97 11.99 -9.33
CA MET A 205 -12.08 12.04 -8.17
C MET A 205 -11.98 13.43 -7.55
N TYR A 206 -12.08 14.51 -8.34
CA TYR A 206 -12.20 15.87 -7.81
C TYR A 206 -13.45 16.04 -6.94
N LEU A 207 -14.59 15.52 -7.38
CA LEU A 207 -15.84 15.54 -6.59
C LEU A 207 -15.75 14.64 -5.35
N ILE A 208 -15.14 13.46 -5.48
CA ILE A 208 -14.93 12.54 -4.36
C ILE A 208 -13.95 13.15 -3.34
N GLY A 209 -12.87 13.80 -3.78
CA GLY A 209 -11.88 14.46 -2.94
C GLY A 209 -12.54 15.48 -2.01
N LYS A 210 -13.43 16.32 -2.54
CA LYS A 210 -14.24 17.26 -1.73
C LYS A 210 -15.11 16.55 -0.69
N ARG A 211 -15.71 15.41 -1.03
CA ARG A 211 -16.53 14.61 -0.10
C ARG A 211 -15.67 13.93 0.97
N LEU A 212 -14.51 13.41 0.59
CA LEU A 212 -13.55 12.79 1.51
C LEU A 212 -13.01 13.79 2.51
N LYS A 213 -12.65 15.01 2.04
CA LYS A 213 -12.25 16.12 2.91
C LYS A 213 -13.27 16.36 4.04
N LYS A 214 -14.56 16.43 3.68
CA LYS A 214 -15.65 16.60 4.65
C LYS A 214 -15.84 15.37 5.56
N ARG A 215 -15.74 14.15 5.00
CA ARG A 215 -15.94 12.90 5.76
C ARG A 215 -14.85 12.67 6.81
N HIS A 216 -13.61 13.02 6.49
CA HIS A 216 -12.44 12.77 7.32
C HIS A 216 -12.04 13.99 8.18
N ASN A 217 -12.92 14.99 8.31
CA ASN A 217 -12.69 16.20 9.10
C ASN A 217 -11.35 16.89 8.81
N ILE A 218 -10.95 16.89 7.53
CA ILE A 218 -9.74 17.59 7.07
C ILE A 218 -9.99 19.10 7.16
N LEU A 219 -8.96 19.85 7.59
CA LEU A 219 -9.03 21.31 7.70
C LEU A 219 -9.42 21.96 6.37
N ASP A 220 -9.91 23.20 6.43
CA ASP A 220 -10.23 23.97 5.21
C ASP A 220 -9.03 24.09 4.28
N ASP A 221 -7.83 24.20 4.84
CA ASP A 221 -6.61 23.93 4.09
C ASP A 221 -6.21 22.45 4.21
N ALA A 222 -6.52 21.68 3.16
CA ALA A 222 -6.18 20.26 3.09
C ALA A 222 -4.66 20.04 3.11
N ARG A 223 -3.88 21.02 2.63
CA ARG A 223 -2.42 20.96 2.63
C ARG A 223 -1.87 21.01 4.04
N GLN A 224 -2.36 21.94 4.84
CA GLN A 224 -1.94 22.06 6.23
C GLN A 224 -2.26 20.78 7.02
N SER A 225 -3.42 20.15 6.80
CA SER A 225 -3.71 18.85 7.41
C SER A 225 -2.69 17.78 7.03
N LEU A 226 -2.27 17.73 5.77
CA LEU A 226 -1.24 16.80 5.32
C LEU A 226 0.10 17.10 5.99
N TYR A 227 0.55 18.36 6.00
CA TYR A 227 1.78 18.75 6.67
C TYR A 227 1.77 18.43 8.17
N ASN A 228 0.64 18.62 8.85
CA ASN A 228 0.52 18.29 10.26
C ASN A 228 0.69 16.78 10.52
N GLU A 229 0.02 15.94 9.73
CA GLU A 229 0.14 14.48 9.85
C GLU A 229 1.55 13.98 9.52
N VAL A 230 2.18 14.53 8.46
CA VAL A 230 3.56 14.19 8.09
C VAL A 230 4.54 14.64 9.18
N ASN A 231 4.44 15.87 9.66
CA ASN A 231 5.31 16.37 10.73
C ASN A 231 5.08 15.63 12.05
N TYR A 232 3.87 15.15 12.35
CA TYR A 232 3.61 14.30 13.52
C TYR A 232 4.37 12.97 13.44
N PHE A 233 4.35 12.31 12.27
CA PHE A 233 5.13 11.11 12.04
C PHE A 233 6.64 11.38 12.13
N LEU A 234 7.15 12.39 11.41
CA LEU A 234 8.58 12.72 11.40
C LEU A 234 9.09 13.13 12.78
N LYS A 235 8.29 13.87 13.56
CA LYS A 235 8.63 14.19 14.95
C LYS A 235 8.75 12.93 15.80
N THR A 236 7.91 11.93 15.58
CA THR A 236 7.99 10.65 16.31
C THR A 236 9.28 9.90 15.97
N VAL A 237 9.73 9.94 14.71
CA VAL A 237 11.03 9.37 14.31
C VAL A 237 12.19 10.16 14.94
N ASP A 238 12.13 11.49 14.90
CA ASP A 238 13.15 12.39 15.47
C ASP A 238 13.30 12.21 16.99
N GLU A 239 12.19 12.08 17.73
CA GLU A 239 12.19 11.83 19.18
C GLU A 239 12.82 10.48 19.55
N LYS A 240 12.84 9.52 18.62
CA LYS A 240 13.53 8.24 18.80
C LYS A 240 15.05 8.36 18.64
N GLY A 241 15.52 9.41 17.95
CA GLY A 241 16.93 9.66 17.70
C GLY A 241 17.57 8.69 16.70
N THR A 242 16.76 8.04 15.85
CA THR A 242 17.20 7.05 14.85
C THR A 242 16.78 7.48 13.44
N PRO A 243 17.46 7.00 12.37
CA PRO A 243 17.09 7.37 10.99
C PRO A 243 15.66 6.97 10.61
N PHE A 244 15.17 5.84 11.15
CA PHE A 244 13.84 5.31 10.87
C PHE A 244 13.09 5.01 12.17
N LEU A 245 11.77 4.82 12.09
CA LEU A 245 10.99 4.31 13.20
C LEU A 245 11.47 2.89 13.60
N GLY A 246 12.00 2.12 12.67
CA GLY A 246 12.65 0.83 12.91
C GLY A 246 13.99 0.87 13.64
N GLY A 247 14.60 2.06 13.81
CA GLY A 247 15.97 2.21 14.31
C GLY A 247 16.93 2.57 13.17
N ASP A 248 18.07 1.89 13.09
CA ASP A 248 19.06 2.09 12.01
C ASP A 248 18.58 1.54 10.65
N VAL A 249 17.57 0.67 10.67
CA VAL A 249 17.00 -0.01 9.50
C VAL A 249 15.48 0.19 9.52
N PRO A 250 14.82 0.48 8.38
CA PRO A 250 13.38 0.70 8.36
C PRO A 250 12.63 -0.58 8.72
N ASN A 251 11.54 -0.43 9.48
CA ASN A 251 10.64 -1.52 9.81
C ASN A 251 9.39 -1.51 8.90
N LEU A 252 8.43 -2.41 9.15
CA LEU A 252 7.23 -2.50 8.30
C LEU A 252 6.34 -1.25 8.35
N ALA A 253 6.44 -0.42 9.39
CA ALA A 253 5.73 0.86 9.45
C ALA A 253 6.40 1.92 8.57
N ASP A 254 7.75 2.00 8.60
CA ASP A 254 8.49 2.89 7.71
C ASP A 254 8.18 2.58 6.24
N LEU A 255 8.24 1.29 5.86
CA LEU A 255 7.93 0.83 4.50
C LEU A 255 6.47 1.10 4.11
N ALA A 256 5.54 0.99 5.07
CA ALA A 256 4.14 1.32 4.82
C ALA A 256 3.93 2.81 4.57
N VAL A 257 4.58 3.68 5.33
CA VAL A 257 4.51 5.14 5.15
C VAL A 257 5.21 5.55 3.84
N TYR A 258 6.39 5.01 3.56
CA TYR A 258 7.11 5.23 2.31
C TYR A 258 6.29 4.81 1.09
N GLY A 259 5.62 3.65 1.16
CA GLY A 259 4.69 3.19 0.12
C GLY A 259 3.55 4.18 -0.15
N CYS A 260 3.04 4.85 0.88
CA CYS A 260 2.02 5.89 0.69
C CYS A 260 2.58 7.12 -0.05
N PHE A 261 3.75 7.63 0.32
CA PHE A 261 4.34 8.81 -0.34
C PHE A 261 4.83 8.52 -1.76
N SER A 262 5.47 7.38 -2.00
CA SER A 262 5.92 6.99 -3.35
C SER A 262 4.76 6.77 -4.35
N SER A 263 3.51 6.69 -3.88
CA SER A 263 2.32 6.60 -4.73
C SER A 263 1.89 7.93 -5.34
N ILE A 264 2.40 9.04 -4.80
CA ILE A 264 2.10 10.40 -5.26
C ILE A 264 3.33 11.11 -5.82
N ASP A 265 4.47 10.41 -5.92
CA ASP A 265 5.68 10.92 -6.55
C ASP A 265 5.43 11.26 -8.02
N GLY A 266 5.82 12.49 -8.40
CA GLY A 266 5.50 13.08 -9.70
C GLY A 266 4.23 13.95 -9.72
N THR A 267 3.63 14.20 -8.56
CA THR A 267 2.60 15.24 -8.39
C THR A 267 3.16 16.47 -7.69
N ARG A 268 2.57 17.65 -7.93
CA ARG A 268 2.85 18.86 -7.14
C ARG A 268 2.63 18.62 -5.65
N THR A 269 1.71 17.71 -5.33
CA THR A 269 1.45 17.34 -3.94
C THR A 269 2.67 16.78 -3.25
N PHE A 270 3.44 15.97 -3.95
CA PHE A 270 4.66 15.39 -3.42
C PHE A 270 5.78 16.43 -3.35
N ASP A 271 5.94 17.25 -4.40
CA ASP A 271 6.94 18.32 -4.43
C ASP A 271 6.74 19.30 -3.24
N GLU A 272 5.50 19.74 -3.03
CA GLU A 272 5.16 20.62 -1.91
C GLU A 272 5.40 19.97 -0.54
N LEU A 273 5.19 18.64 -0.40
CA LEU A 273 5.54 17.91 0.83
C LEU A 273 7.04 17.94 1.08
N MET A 274 7.85 17.72 0.05
CA MET A 274 9.31 17.72 0.16
C MET A 274 9.85 19.10 0.53
N ASP A 275 9.23 20.16 0.04
CA ASP A 275 9.64 21.55 0.31
C ASP A 275 9.22 22.05 1.71
N HIS A 276 8.05 21.64 2.21
CA HIS A 276 7.43 22.22 3.42
C HIS A 276 7.53 21.33 4.66
N THR A 277 8.15 20.16 4.55
CA THR A 277 8.35 19.23 5.68
C THR A 277 9.78 18.70 5.69
N LYS A 278 10.17 18.01 6.76
CA LYS A 278 11.47 17.31 6.82
C LYS A 278 11.39 15.89 6.24
N LEU A 279 10.52 15.68 5.24
CA LEU A 279 10.29 14.35 4.67
C LEU A 279 11.48 13.88 3.83
N SER A 280 12.10 14.76 3.04
CA SER A 280 13.15 14.34 2.09
C SER A 280 14.38 13.65 2.71
N PRO A 281 14.88 14.05 3.90
CA PRO A 281 15.98 13.32 4.55
C PRO A 281 15.61 11.95 5.11
N TRP A 282 14.33 11.71 5.43
CA TRP A 282 13.81 10.44 5.92
C TRP A 282 13.49 9.49 4.76
#